data_AF-U9UHJ1-F1
#
_entry.id   AF-U9UHJ1-F1
#
_cell.length_a   1.000
_cell.length_b   1.000
_cell.length_c   1.000
_cell.angle_alpha   90.00
_cell.angle_beta   90.00
_cell.angle_gamma   90.00
#
_symmetry.space_group_name_H-M   'P 1'
#
loop_
_entity.id
_entity.type
_entity.pdbx_description
1 polymer ?
#
loop_
_entity_poly.entity_id
_entity_poly.type
_entity_poly.pdbx_seq_one_letter_code
_entity_poly.pdbx_strand_id
1 'polypeptide(L)'
;MRKLDIETELYKSFLRLGSNAQDQDVEDILYFLVDAYNKYNDQQIGYDEIDLDQLIMDVQEALSDDDNYMNSNFDNHDNQHVILILDKNVQMLPWESLPCLRFQAVSRLPSLSFLRDRIMLTNHVNKKGENKRGEKTEWSDYVIDVNKIFYVLNPSQNLKHTQNKFEDFVKNIKGSDGIIGRIPTDQEWVDGLTNKELFMYFGHGAGETYCKRNKIKNLDRCAVTLLFGCSSGRLKLGGEFDPSGIILSYLLAGSPAIVANLWDVTDVDFDRFSKSMFKNWGLTSNEETPTKQKSNVSLVQAVTLARKVCNLKYLIGSAPVVYGIPCYLQGNS
;
A
#
# COMPACT_ATOMS: atom_id res chain seq x y z
N MET A 1 -28.76 -23.38 -29.73
CA MET A 1 -28.32 -22.25 -28.91
C MET A 1 -27.25 -22.76 -27.94
N ARG A 2 -26.00 -22.30 -28.04
CA ARG A 2 -24.99 -22.69 -27.04
C ARG A 2 -25.20 -21.82 -25.82
N LYS A 3 -25.29 -22.43 -24.65
CA LYS A 3 -25.36 -21.69 -23.39
C LYS A 3 -24.04 -20.94 -23.23
N LEU A 4 -24.11 -19.66 -22.85
CA LEU A 4 -22.92 -18.92 -22.45
C LEU A 4 -22.38 -19.54 -21.17
N ASP A 5 -21.18 -20.12 -21.26
CA ASP A 5 -20.48 -20.66 -20.09
C ASP A 5 -19.63 -19.53 -19.51
N ILE A 6 -20.06 -19.02 -18.35
CA ILE A 6 -19.41 -17.90 -17.68
C ILE A 6 -18.62 -18.49 -16.51
N GLU A 7 -17.33 -18.12 -16.45
CA GLU A 7 -16.46 -18.55 -15.36
C GLU A 7 -17.01 -18.11 -13.99
N THR A 8 -16.96 -19.01 -13.01
CA THR A 8 -17.50 -18.77 -11.66
C THR A 8 -16.92 -17.51 -11.00
N GLU A 9 -15.64 -17.20 -11.26
CA GLU A 9 -15.00 -16.00 -10.69
C GLU A 9 -15.58 -14.70 -11.24
N LEU A 10 -16.03 -14.69 -12.49
CA LEU A 10 -16.71 -13.54 -13.08
C LEU A 10 -18.09 -13.34 -12.44
N TYR A 11 -18.85 -14.42 -12.22
CA TYR A 11 -20.11 -14.33 -11.46
C TYR A 11 -19.89 -13.80 -10.05
N LYS A 12 -18.88 -14.31 -9.32
CA LYS A 12 -18.52 -13.79 -8.00
C LYS A 12 -18.18 -12.29 -8.03
N SER A 13 -17.62 -11.79 -9.13
CA SER A 13 -17.33 -10.36 -9.27
C SER A 13 -18.59 -9.50 -9.38
N PHE A 14 -19.64 -10.00 -10.06
CA PHE A 14 -20.93 -9.32 -10.14
C PHE A 14 -21.65 -9.33 -8.79
N LEU A 15 -21.62 -10.47 -8.08
CA LEU A 15 -22.19 -10.59 -6.73
C LEU A 15 -21.57 -9.58 -5.74
N ARG A 16 -20.30 -9.22 -5.92
CA ARG A 16 -19.61 -8.23 -5.07
C ARG A 16 -20.11 -6.79 -5.23
N LEU A 17 -20.96 -6.48 -6.21
CA LEU A 17 -21.66 -5.21 -6.26
C LEU A 17 -22.67 -5.07 -5.10
N GLY A 18 -23.24 -6.20 -4.67
CA GLY A 18 -24.22 -6.27 -3.59
C GLY A 18 -25.51 -5.51 -3.89
N SER A 19 -26.33 -5.32 -2.86
CA SER A 19 -27.63 -4.66 -2.88
C SER A 19 -27.59 -3.16 -3.20
N ASN A 20 -26.40 -2.54 -3.18
CA ASN A 20 -26.22 -1.12 -3.49
C ASN A 20 -25.75 -0.86 -4.95
N ALA A 21 -25.76 -1.89 -5.80
CA ALA A 21 -25.40 -1.78 -7.21
C ALA A 21 -26.21 -0.67 -7.91
N GLN A 22 -25.53 0.25 -8.59
CA GLN A 22 -26.23 1.27 -9.37
C GLN A 22 -26.76 0.67 -10.68
N ASP A 23 -27.85 1.22 -11.21
CA ASP A 23 -28.42 0.78 -12.48
C ASP A 23 -27.37 0.74 -13.60
N GLN A 24 -26.49 1.74 -13.63
CA GLN A 24 -25.39 1.83 -14.59
C GLN A 24 -24.36 0.69 -14.45
N ASP A 25 -24.05 0.25 -13.22
CA ASP A 25 -23.12 -0.86 -13.01
C ASP A 25 -23.72 -2.18 -13.53
N VAL A 26 -25.03 -2.36 -13.35
CA VAL A 26 -25.77 -3.54 -13.83
C VAL A 26 -25.94 -3.50 -15.34
N GLU A 27 -26.23 -2.33 -15.91
CA GLU A 27 -26.31 -2.11 -17.34
C GLU A 27 -24.99 -2.48 -18.05
N ASP A 28 -23.84 -2.05 -17.49
CA ASP A 28 -22.51 -2.40 -18.01
C ASP A 28 -22.26 -3.92 -17.98
N ILE A 29 -22.72 -4.62 -16.94
CA ILE A 29 -22.66 -6.09 -16.87
C ILE A 29 -23.52 -6.71 -17.97
N LEU A 30 -24.75 -6.24 -18.15
CA LEU A 30 -25.66 -6.77 -19.17
C LEU A 30 -25.07 -6.59 -20.57
N TYR A 31 -24.54 -5.41 -20.89
CA TYR A 31 -23.85 -5.19 -22.16
C TYR A 31 -22.66 -6.15 -22.34
N PHE A 32 -21.82 -6.31 -21.31
CA PHE A 32 -20.72 -7.26 -21.35
C PHE A 32 -21.19 -8.70 -21.62
N LEU A 33 -22.28 -9.13 -21.00
CA LEU A 33 -22.84 -10.47 -21.17
C LEU A 33 -23.43 -10.68 -22.56
N VAL A 34 -24.10 -9.68 -23.11
CA VAL A 34 -24.66 -9.71 -24.48
C VAL A 34 -23.53 -9.74 -25.51
N ASP A 35 -22.50 -8.91 -25.35
CA ASP A 35 -21.31 -8.93 -26.19
C ASP A 35 -20.59 -10.29 -26.14
N ALA A 36 -20.44 -10.87 -24.94
CA ALA A 36 -19.87 -12.19 -24.76
C ALA A 36 -20.73 -13.26 -25.46
N TYR A 37 -22.06 -13.21 -25.31
CA TYR A 37 -22.98 -14.12 -25.98
C TYR A 37 -22.88 -14.03 -27.52
N ASN A 38 -22.93 -12.81 -28.05
CA ASN A 38 -22.89 -12.52 -29.48
C ASN A 38 -21.55 -12.92 -30.14
N LYS A 39 -20.45 -12.90 -29.38
CA LYS A 39 -19.14 -13.34 -29.86
C LYS A 39 -19.05 -14.85 -30.07
N TYR A 40 -19.77 -15.65 -29.27
CA TYR A 40 -19.66 -17.12 -29.27
C TYR A 40 -20.85 -17.85 -29.91
N ASN A 41 -21.86 -17.12 -30.37
CA ASN A 41 -23.05 -17.68 -31.04
C ASN A 41 -23.28 -17.05 -32.42
N ASP A 42 -23.75 -17.87 -33.37
CA ASP A 42 -24.08 -17.40 -34.72
C ASP A 42 -25.37 -16.55 -34.76
N GLN A 43 -26.24 -16.70 -33.75
CA GLN A 43 -27.42 -15.86 -33.55
C GLN A 43 -27.04 -14.70 -32.63
N GLN A 44 -26.98 -13.51 -33.21
CA GLN A 44 -26.74 -12.28 -32.48
C GLN A 44 -28.07 -11.71 -31.97
N ILE A 45 -28.03 -11.15 -30.77
CA ILE A 45 -29.13 -10.41 -30.15
C ILE A 45 -28.87 -8.92 -30.37
N GLY A 46 -29.84 -8.21 -30.96
CA GLY A 46 -29.78 -6.75 -31.07
C GLY A 46 -30.04 -6.09 -29.73
N TYR A 47 -29.35 -4.98 -29.42
CA TYR A 47 -29.55 -4.27 -28.14
C TYR A 47 -30.97 -3.71 -27.99
N ASP A 48 -31.62 -3.39 -29.10
CA ASP A 48 -33.01 -2.94 -29.17
C ASP A 48 -34.03 -4.07 -28.95
N GLU A 49 -33.60 -5.33 -29.02
CA GLU A 49 -34.44 -6.50 -28.76
C GLU A 49 -34.46 -6.89 -27.27
N ILE A 50 -33.62 -6.24 -26.44
CA ILE A 50 -33.44 -6.55 -25.03
C ILE A 50 -34.23 -5.57 -24.17
N ASP A 51 -35.09 -6.09 -23.31
CA ASP A 51 -35.73 -5.33 -22.24
C ASP A 51 -34.73 -5.09 -21.10
N LEU A 52 -33.86 -4.09 -21.28
CA LEU A 52 -32.80 -3.77 -20.32
C LEU A 52 -33.36 -3.35 -18.96
N ASP A 53 -34.45 -2.58 -18.94
CA ASP A 53 -35.06 -2.10 -17.70
C ASP A 53 -35.52 -3.28 -16.82
N GLN A 54 -36.19 -4.27 -17.42
CA GLN A 54 -36.61 -5.46 -16.67
C GLN A 54 -35.42 -6.30 -16.21
N LEU A 55 -34.40 -6.46 -17.05
CA LEU A 55 -33.20 -7.23 -16.67
C LEU A 55 -32.40 -6.58 -15.55
N ILE A 56 -32.32 -5.25 -15.52
CA ILE A 56 -31.67 -4.51 -14.43
C ILE A 56 -32.40 -4.81 -13.12
N MET A 57 -33.73 -4.72 -13.12
CA MET A 57 -34.55 -5.05 -11.94
C MET A 57 -34.33 -6.49 -11.47
N ASP A 58 -34.36 -7.46 -12.38
CA ASP A 58 -34.19 -8.87 -12.07
C ASP A 58 -32.80 -9.16 -11.47
N VAL A 59 -31.75 -8.53 -12.01
CA VAL A 59 -30.37 -8.70 -11.50
C VAL A 59 -30.21 -8.01 -10.14
N GLN A 60 -30.77 -6.82 -9.94
CA GLN A 60 -30.72 -6.14 -8.64
C GLN A 60 -31.47 -6.92 -7.55
N GLU A 61 -32.61 -7.53 -7.88
CA GLU A 61 -33.33 -8.43 -6.97
C GLU A 61 -32.44 -9.62 -6.57
N ALA A 62 -31.81 -10.28 -7.56
CA ALA A 62 -30.91 -11.39 -7.31
C ALA A 62 -29.67 -11.00 -6.46
N LEU A 63 -29.09 -9.81 -6.68
CA LEU A 63 -27.99 -9.29 -5.86
C LEU A 63 -28.42 -8.98 -4.43
N SER A 64 -29.65 -8.52 -4.23
CA SER A 64 -30.20 -8.19 -2.92
C SER A 64 -30.47 -9.44 -2.06
N ASP A 65 -30.87 -10.54 -2.71
CA ASP A 65 -31.10 -11.83 -2.05
C ASP A 65 -29.80 -12.47 -1.52
N ASP A 66 -28.68 -12.31 -2.25
CA ASP A 66 -27.37 -12.84 -1.84
C ASP A 66 -26.76 -12.04 -0.68
N ASP A 67 -26.94 -10.71 -0.64
CA ASP A 67 -26.46 -9.85 0.45
C ASP A 67 -27.05 -10.25 1.82
N ASN A 68 -28.30 -10.71 1.85
CA ASN A 68 -28.92 -11.25 3.06
C ASN A 68 -28.28 -12.58 3.51
N TYR A 69 -27.72 -13.35 2.57
CA TYR A 69 -27.02 -14.60 2.84
C TYR A 69 -25.55 -14.34 3.27
N MET A 70 -24.87 -13.41 2.60
CA MET A 70 -23.45 -13.08 2.84
C MET A 70 -23.21 -12.24 4.11
N ASN A 71 -24.16 -11.39 4.52
CA ASN A 71 -24.07 -10.68 5.81
C ASN A 71 -24.05 -11.62 7.03
N SER A 72 -24.41 -12.91 6.85
CA SER A 72 -24.32 -13.93 7.89
C SER A 72 -22.97 -14.68 7.93
N ASN A 73 -22.17 -14.58 6.86
CA ASN A 73 -20.98 -15.39 6.61
C ASN A 73 -19.78 -14.55 6.10
N PHE A 74 -19.63 -13.29 6.54
CA PHE A 74 -18.35 -12.62 6.39
C PHE A 74 -17.29 -13.42 7.16
N ASP A 75 -16.63 -14.34 6.46
CA ASP A 75 -15.23 -14.65 6.68
C ASP A 75 -14.50 -13.32 6.50
N ASN A 76 -14.45 -12.59 7.61
CA ASN A 76 -13.63 -11.42 7.80
C ASN A 76 -12.21 -11.95 7.65
N HIS A 77 -11.72 -12.04 6.40
CA HIS A 77 -10.32 -12.28 6.12
C HIS A 77 -9.58 -11.00 6.53
N ASP A 78 -9.56 -10.76 7.85
CA ASP A 78 -8.67 -9.86 8.53
C ASP A 78 -7.30 -10.19 7.93
N ASN A 79 -6.73 -9.23 7.19
CA ASN A 79 -5.43 -9.27 6.50
C ASN A 79 -5.40 -9.47 4.96
N GLN A 80 -6.50 -9.29 4.21
CA GLN A 80 -6.42 -9.18 2.74
C GLN A 80 -5.58 -7.97 2.28
N HIS A 81 -4.79 -8.15 1.23
CA HIS A 81 -3.93 -7.13 0.63
C HIS A 81 -3.94 -7.23 -0.90
N VAL A 82 -3.96 -6.07 -1.56
CA VAL A 82 -3.87 -5.95 -3.01
C VAL A 82 -2.52 -5.36 -3.39
N ILE A 83 -1.79 -6.02 -4.29
CA ILE A 83 -0.52 -5.51 -4.81
C ILE A 83 -0.71 -5.18 -6.30
N LEU A 84 -0.63 -3.90 -6.63
CA LEU A 84 -0.75 -3.40 -7.99
C LEU A 84 0.58 -3.50 -8.73
N ILE A 85 0.55 -4.07 -9.93
CA ILE A 85 1.65 -4.02 -10.90
C ILE A 85 1.18 -3.13 -12.04
N LEU A 86 1.72 -1.90 -12.08
CA LEU A 86 1.20 -0.82 -12.91
C LEU A 86 2.09 -0.61 -14.14
N ASP A 87 1.45 -0.40 -15.29
CA ASP A 87 2.14 0.06 -16.50
C ASP A 87 2.76 1.45 -16.29
N LYS A 88 3.85 1.74 -17.02
CA LYS A 88 4.57 3.01 -16.93
C LYS A 88 3.66 4.23 -17.14
N ASN A 89 2.61 4.11 -17.94
CA ASN A 89 1.72 5.23 -18.27
C ASN A 89 0.69 5.53 -17.18
N VAL A 90 0.42 4.59 -16.27
CA VAL A 90 -0.66 4.72 -15.26
C VAL A 90 -0.15 4.78 -13.82
N GLN A 91 1.14 4.55 -13.59
CA GLN A 91 1.74 4.60 -12.26
C GLN A 91 1.64 5.98 -11.56
N MET A 92 1.41 7.07 -12.30
CA MET A 92 1.25 8.39 -11.68
C MET A 92 -0.11 8.58 -11.01
N LEU A 93 -1.10 7.75 -11.36
CA LEU A 93 -2.46 7.86 -10.84
C LEU A 93 -2.54 7.27 -9.42
N PRO A 94 -3.31 7.89 -8.50
CA PRO A 94 -3.49 7.39 -7.13
C PRO A 94 -4.57 6.31 -7.07
N TRP A 95 -4.31 5.14 -7.69
CA TRP A 95 -5.23 4.00 -7.76
C TRP A 95 -5.80 3.59 -6.40
N GLU A 96 -4.97 3.62 -5.35
CA GLU A 96 -5.35 3.28 -3.98
C GLU A 96 -6.34 4.26 -3.35
N SER A 97 -6.66 5.35 -4.04
CA SER A 97 -7.62 6.36 -3.60
C SER A 97 -8.93 6.35 -4.41
N LEU A 98 -9.05 5.46 -5.40
CA LEU A 98 -10.33 5.18 -6.06
C LEU A 98 -11.37 4.69 -5.03
N PRO A 99 -12.66 5.03 -5.17
CA PRO A 99 -13.69 4.66 -4.18
C PRO A 99 -13.68 3.17 -3.81
N CYS A 100 -13.53 2.27 -4.79
CA CYS A 100 -13.49 0.82 -4.59
C CYS A 100 -12.21 0.31 -3.88
N LEU A 101 -11.11 1.06 -3.92
CA LEU A 101 -9.82 0.68 -3.33
C LEU A 101 -9.44 1.50 -2.09
N ARG A 102 -10.11 2.62 -1.83
CA ARG A 102 -9.75 3.60 -0.79
C ARG A 102 -9.66 3.01 0.61
N PHE A 103 -10.45 1.97 0.88
CA PHE A 103 -10.51 1.31 2.18
C PHE A 103 -9.79 -0.04 2.21
N GLN A 104 -9.16 -0.43 1.10
CA GLN A 104 -8.39 -1.65 0.99
C GLN A 104 -6.91 -1.39 1.28
N ALA A 105 -6.21 -2.43 1.75
CA ALA A 105 -4.77 -2.36 1.94
C ALA A 105 -4.08 -2.59 0.59
N VAL A 106 -3.68 -1.50 -0.06
CA VAL A 106 -3.12 -1.54 -1.42
C VAL A 106 -1.68 -1.05 -1.43
N SER A 107 -0.78 -1.85 -2.00
CA SER A 107 0.61 -1.48 -2.30
C SER A 107 0.92 -1.66 -3.79
N ARG A 108 2.14 -1.28 -4.19
CA ARG A 108 2.61 -1.34 -5.58
C ARG A 108 3.91 -2.11 -5.69
N LEU A 109 4.11 -2.82 -6.79
CA LEU A 109 5.41 -3.36 -7.18
C LEU A 109 5.64 -3.17 -8.68
N PRO A 110 6.89 -2.99 -9.14
CA PRO A 110 7.16 -2.81 -10.56
C PRO A 110 6.89 -4.06 -11.41
N SER A 111 7.05 -5.25 -10.83
CA SER A 111 6.83 -6.52 -11.53
C SER A 111 6.67 -7.69 -10.56
N LEU A 112 6.20 -8.83 -11.09
CA LEU A 112 6.12 -10.10 -10.34
C LEU A 112 7.49 -10.58 -9.85
N SER A 113 8.58 -10.22 -10.54
CA SER A 113 9.93 -10.56 -10.09
C SER A 113 10.28 -9.87 -8.77
N PHE A 114 9.89 -8.60 -8.58
CA PHE A 114 10.04 -7.92 -7.30
C PHE A 114 9.17 -8.58 -6.22
N LEU A 115 7.94 -8.98 -6.54
CA LEU A 115 7.08 -9.67 -5.58
C LEU A 115 7.69 -10.99 -5.12
N ARG A 116 8.16 -11.81 -6.06
CA ARG A 116 8.85 -13.07 -5.77
C ARG A 116 10.07 -12.84 -4.89
N ASP A 117 10.89 -11.84 -5.21
CA ASP A 117 12.08 -11.48 -4.42
C ASP A 117 11.71 -11.13 -2.97
N ARG A 118 10.64 -10.36 -2.76
CA ARG A 118 10.13 -10.02 -1.42
C ARG A 118 9.62 -11.22 -0.64
N ILE A 119 8.88 -12.12 -1.27
CA ILE A 119 8.42 -13.37 -0.64
C ILE A 119 9.61 -14.22 -0.21
N MET A 120 10.63 -14.34 -1.06
CA MET A 120 11.85 -15.09 -0.75
C MET A 120 12.66 -14.45 0.38
N LEU A 121 12.75 -13.12 0.41
CA LEU A 121 13.36 -12.38 1.51
C LEU A 121 12.66 -12.68 2.84
N THR A 122 11.33 -12.62 2.88
CA THR A 122 10.54 -12.93 4.09
C THR A 122 10.81 -14.35 4.58
N ASN A 123 10.79 -15.33 3.67
CA ASN A 123 11.10 -16.72 3.99
C ASN A 123 12.53 -16.89 4.52
N HIS A 124 13.51 -16.15 3.99
CA HIS A 124 14.90 -16.22 4.45
C HIS A 124 15.08 -15.62 5.84
N VAL A 125 14.44 -14.47 6.13
CA VAL A 125 14.48 -13.83 7.45
C VAL A 125 13.80 -14.72 8.49
N ASN A 126 12.64 -15.30 8.17
CA ASN A 126 11.90 -16.14 9.10
C ASN A 126 12.62 -17.46 9.42
N LYS A 127 13.28 -18.09 8.43
CA LYS A 127 14.13 -19.28 8.68
C LYS A 127 15.28 -19.02 9.65
N LYS A 128 15.82 -17.80 9.72
CA LYS A 128 16.86 -17.44 10.70
C LYS A 128 16.30 -17.29 12.12
N GLY A 129 15.00 -17.05 12.26
CA GLY A 129 14.30 -16.89 13.54
C GLY A 129 13.66 -18.18 14.10
N GLU A 130 13.48 -19.21 13.28
CA GLU A 130 12.79 -20.49 13.62
C GLU A 130 13.63 -21.45 14.48
N ASN A 131 14.10 -20.99 15.65
CA ASN A 131 14.40 -21.87 16.80
C ASN A 131 13.22 -21.97 17.78
N LYS A 132 12.03 -21.47 17.43
CA LYS A 132 10.83 -21.52 18.28
C LYS A 132 9.69 -22.26 17.56
N ARG A 133 9.24 -23.35 18.20
CA ARG A 133 8.12 -24.22 17.82
C ARG A 133 6.82 -23.41 17.81
N GLY A 134 6.26 -23.17 16.64
CA GLY A 134 4.91 -22.63 16.43
C GLY A 134 4.30 -23.22 15.16
N GLU A 135 2.99 -23.34 15.12
CA GLU A 135 2.23 -23.90 13.99
C GLU A 135 2.60 -23.18 12.69
N LYS A 136 2.97 -23.96 11.67
CA LYS A 136 3.28 -23.45 10.34
C LYS A 136 1.99 -22.97 9.68
N THR A 137 1.74 -21.67 9.67
CA THR A 137 0.90 -21.08 8.62
C THR A 137 1.66 -21.18 7.29
N GLU A 138 0.97 -21.45 6.18
CA GLU A 138 1.60 -21.55 4.85
C GLU A 138 2.34 -20.26 4.43
N TRP A 139 1.98 -19.14 5.06
CA TRP A 139 2.48 -17.80 4.75
C TRP A 139 3.05 -17.19 6.03
N SER A 140 4.17 -16.48 5.88
CA SER A 140 4.85 -15.84 6.99
C SER A 140 4.96 -14.34 6.75
N ASP A 141 4.63 -13.56 7.78
CA ASP A 141 4.65 -12.10 7.72
C ASP A 141 6.09 -11.57 7.73
N TYR A 142 6.33 -10.43 7.06
CA TYR A 142 7.59 -9.70 7.21
C TYR A 142 7.49 -8.80 8.44
N VAL A 143 8.21 -9.17 9.50
CA VAL A 143 8.17 -8.49 10.80
C VAL A 143 9.47 -7.71 11.00
N ILE A 144 9.37 -6.47 11.48
CA ILE A 144 10.53 -5.63 11.83
C ILE A 144 10.63 -5.36 13.34
N ASP A 145 11.85 -5.38 13.85
CA ASP A 145 12.26 -5.02 15.20
C ASP A 145 12.25 -3.49 15.37
N VAL A 146 11.34 -3.02 16.21
CA VAL A 146 11.17 -1.59 16.54
C VAL A 146 12.38 -1.00 17.28
N ASN A 147 13.31 -1.81 17.75
CA ASN A 147 14.55 -1.34 18.39
C ASN A 147 15.69 -1.11 17.40
N LYS A 148 15.49 -1.38 16.10
CA LYS A 148 16.50 -1.18 15.07
C LYS A 148 16.04 -0.15 14.05
N ILE A 149 15.90 1.07 14.53
CA ILE A 149 15.41 2.20 13.73
C ILE A 149 16.54 3.19 13.51
N PHE A 150 16.62 3.74 12.31
CA PHE A 150 17.42 4.90 12.02
C PHE A 150 16.58 6.00 11.41
N TYR A 151 16.72 7.23 11.90
CA TYR A 151 15.97 8.38 11.40
C TYR A 151 16.86 9.54 10.96
N VAL A 152 16.40 10.28 9.96
CA VAL A 152 17.01 11.53 9.48
C VAL A 152 15.90 12.58 9.46
N LEU A 153 15.99 13.57 10.34
CA LEU A 153 14.97 14.60 10.56
C LEU A 153 15.52 16.00 10.26
N ASN A 154 14.86 16.71 9.35
CA ASN A 154 15.20 18.09 8.96
C ASN A 154 16.71 18.30 8.63
N PRO A 155 17.30 17.50 7.73
CA PRO A 155 18.74 17.60 7.43
C PRO A 155 19.15 18.94 6.78
N SER A 156 18.22 19.62 6.11
CA SER A 156 18.41 20.96 5.50
C SER A 156 18.15 22.13 6.45
N GLN A 157 17.75 21.88 7.70
CA GLN A 157 17.45 22.89 8.72
C GLN A 157 16.32 23.89 8.38
N ASN A 158 15.53 23.65 7.33
CA ASN A 158 14.44 24.52 6.89
C ASN A 158 13.03 24.00 7.21
N LEU A 159 12.89 22.78 7.75
CA LEU A 159 11.61 22.18 8.17
C LEU A 159 11.42 22.27 9.68
N LYS A 160 11.48 23.48 10.24
CA LYS A 160 11.41 23.71 11.71
C LYS A 160 10.11 23.18 12.33
N HIS A 161 8.98 23.34 11.63
CA HIS A 161 7.68 22.85 12.11
C HIS A 161 7.67 21.32 12.22
N THR A 162 8.05 20.61 11.16
CA THR A 162 8.15 19.15 11.14
C THR A 162 9.14 18.64 12.18
N GLN A 163 10.29 19.31 12.35
CA GLN A 163 11.25 18.97 13.39
C GLN A 163 10.60 19.04 14.78
N ASN A 164 10.02 20.19 15.15
CA ASN A 164 9.37 20.37 16.45
C ASN A 164 8.27 19.33 16.71
N LYS A 165 7.62 18.83 15.64
CA LYS A 165 6.49 17.92 15.74
C LYS A 165 6.88 16.44 15.88
N PHE A 166 8.04 16.05 15.36
CA PHE A 166 8.50 14.65 15.35
C PHE A 166 9.78 14.39 16.13
N GLU A 167 10.51 15.42 16.55
CA GLU A 167 11.76 15.27 17.29
C GLU A 167 11.59 14.47 18.58
N ASP A 168 10.61 14.82 19.41
CA ASP A 168 10.32 14.05 20.63
C ASP A 168 9.83 12.64 20.31
N PHE A 169 9.03 12.49 19.25
CA PHE A 169 8.54 11.19 18.82
C PHE A 169 9.69 10.25 18.47
N VAL A 170 10.60 10.66 17.59
CA VAL A 170 11.70 9.79 17.15
C VAL A 170 12.67 9.50 18.29
N LYS A 171 12.97 10.48 19.15
CA LYS A 171 13.84 10.30 20.33
C LYS A 171 13.27 9.33 21.37
N ASN A 172 11.94 9.27 21.48
CA ASN A 172 11.26 8.39 22.45
C ASN A 172 11.14 6.94 21.97
N ILE A 173 11.47 6.63 20.71
CA ILE A 173 11.47 5.24 20.25
C ILE A 173 12.73 4.54 20.77
N LYS A 174 12.55 3.53 21.60
CA LYS A 174 13.65 2.74 22.18
C LYS A 174 14.52 2.13 21.09
N GLY A 175 15.85 2.20 21.25
CA GLY A 175 16.82 1.65 20.29
C GLY A 175 16.94 2.42 18.96
N SER A 176 16.20 3.52 18.80
CA SER A 176 16.36 4.38 17.64
C SER A 176 17.66 5.19 17.74
N ASP A 177 18.35 5.30 16.61
CA ASP A 177 19.47 6.22 16.43
C ASP A 177 19.13 7.16 15.27
N GLY A 178 19.75 8.32 15.19
CA GLY A 178 19.47 9.19 14.05
C GLY A 178 20.15 10.53 14.03
N ILE A 179 19.75 11.32 13.05
CA ILE A 179 20.33 12.60 12.70
C ILE A 179 19.22 13.64 12.71
N ILE A 180 19.43 14.75 13.42
CA ILE A 180 18.48 15.85 13.51
C ILE A 180 19.20 17.14 13.15
N GLY A 181 18.61 17.94 12.26
CA GLY A 181 19.07 19.30 12.01
C GLY A 181 20.47 19.40 11.40
N ARG A 182 20.98 18.33 10.76
CA ARG A 182 22.24 18.37 10.03
C ARG A 182 22.21 17.45 8.82
N ILE A 183 23.05 17.76 7.85
CA ILE A 183 23.25 16.94 6.65
C ILE A 183 23.90 15.60 7.07
N PRO A 184 23.32 14.45 6.70
CA PRO A 184 23.94 13.15 6.92
C PRO A 184 25.09 12.94 5.93
N THR A 185 26.09 12.18 6.34
CA THR A 185 27.11 11.68 5.40
C THR A 185 26.53 10.55 4.53
N ASP A 186 27.14 10.33 3.37
CA ASP A 186 26.80 9.18 2.51
C ASP A 186 26.86 7.85 3.29
N GLN A 187 27.83 7.70 4.20
CA GLN A 187 28.03 6.48 4.98
C GLN A 187 26.94 6.29 6.04
N GLU A 188 26.59 7.35 6.78
CA GLU A 188 25.48 7.30 7.74
C GLU A 188 24.15 6.91 7.08
N TRP A 189 23.91 7.39 5.86
CA TRP A 189 22.73 7.01 5.07
C TRP A 189 22.76 5.53 4.69
N VAL A 190 23.89 5.05 4.15
CA VAL A 190 24.08 3.65 3.75
C VAL A 190 23.99 2.71 4.95
N ASP A 191 24.60 3.05 6.08
CA ASP A 191 24.56 2.26 7.30
C ASP A 191 23.15 2.19 7.88
N GLY A 192 22.42 3.31 7.85
CA GLY A 192 21.01 3.36 8.23
C GLY A 192 20.14 2.45 7.37
N LEU A 193 20.39 2.35 6.06
CA LEU A 193 19.65 1.45 5.18
C LEU A 193 20.05 -0.02 5.34
N THR A 194 21.32 -0.31 5.60
CA THR A 194 21.85 -1.69 5.57
C THR A 194 21.68 -2.39 6.92
N ASN A 195 21.94 -1.67 8.02
CA ASN A 195 22.12 -2.26 9.35
C ASN A 195 20.86 -2.18 10.23
N LYS A 196 19.82 -1.49 9.78
CA LYS A 196 18.60 -1.23 10.54
C LYS A 196 17.41 -1.90 9.85
N GLU A 197 16.29 -2.00 10.55
CA GLU A 197 15.08 -2.64 10.04
C GLU A 197 14.04 -1.62 9.56
N LEU A 198 14.08 -0.41 10.13
CA LEU A 198 13.33 0.76 9.67
C LEU A 198 14.25 1.96 9.46
N PHE A 199 14.16 2.59 8.30
CA PHE A 199 14.78 3.87 7.98
C PHE A 199 13.69 4.93 7.80
N MET A 200 13.74 6.02 8.56
CA MET A 200 12.76 7.10 8.48
C MET A 200 13.43 8.40 8.04
N TYR A 201 12.93 9.01 6.98
CA TYR A 201 13.46 10.27 6.45
C TYR A 201 12.38 11.32 6.40
N PHE A 202 12.61 12.46 7.05
CA PHE A 202 11.73 13.63 7.07
C PHE A 202 12.47 14.82 6.48
N GLY A 203 12.20 15.12 5.22
CA GLY A 203 12.97 16.10 4.45
C GLY A 203 12.40 16.36 3.05
N HIS A 204 13.22 16.93 2.17
CA HIS A 204 12.86 17.22 0.78
C HIS A 204 13.15 16.04 -0.16
N GLY A 205 12.20 15.70 -1.03
CA GLY A 205 12.40 14.61 -1.99
C GLY A 205 12.51 13.25 -1.29
N ALA A 206 13.39 12.40 -1.83
CA ALA A 206 13.66 11.06 -1.32
C ALA A 206 15.13 10.89 -0.88
N GLY A 207 15.79 12.00 -0.55
CA GLY A 207 17.18 12.00 -0.11
C GLY A 207 18.22 11.91 -1.23
N GLU A 208 17.84 12.18 -2.48
CA GLU A 208 18.75 12.20 -3.64
C GLU A 208 19.93 13.16 -3.46
N THR A 209 19.74 14.22 -2.67
CA THR A 209 20.77 15.22 -2.34
C THR A 209 21.79 14.71 -1.33
N TYR A 210 21.46 13.67 -0.57
CA TYR A 210 22.28 13.15 0.53
C TYR A 210 22.94 11.81 0.23
N CYS A 211 22.34 10.99 -0.63
CA CYS A 211 22.94 9.73 -1.05
C CYS A 211 22.65 9.46 -2.52
N LYS A 212 23.72 9.16 -3.27
CA LYS A 212 23.61 8.92 -4.71
C LYS A 212 22.86 7.63 -5.02
N ARG A 213 22.04 7.68 -6.07
CA ARG A 213 21.26 6.55 -6.60
C ARG A 213 22.04 5.23 -6.70
N ASN A 214 23.26 5.30 -7.24
CA ASN A 214 24.10 4.11 -7.46
C ASN A 214 24.59 3.49 -6.14
N LYS A 215 24.76 4.27 -5.07
CA LYS A 215 25.14 3.72 -3.76
C LYS A 215 23.99 2.92 -3.17
N ILE A 216 22.77 3.46 -3.22
CA ILE A 216 21.57 2.77 -2.73
C ILE A 216 21.30 1.51 -3.56
N LYS A 217 21.29 1.62 -4.90
CA LYS A 217 20.99 0.48 -5.79
C LYS A 217 21.92 -0.73 -5.58
N ASN A 218 23.17 -0.49 -5.17
CA ASN A 218 24.19 -1.52 -5.02
C ASN A 218 24.27 -2.10 -3.60
N LEU A 219 23.34 -1.77 -2.71
CA LEU A 219 23.28 -2.40 -1.39
C LEU A 219 22.75 -3.84 -1.52
N ASP A 220 23.34 -4.75 -0.75
CA ASP A 220 22.86 -6.14 -0.65
C ASP A 220 21.56 -6.27 0.16
N ARG A 221 21.25 -5.23 0.95
CA ARG A 221 20.07 -5.15 1.82
C ARG A 221 19.64 -3.70 1.99
N CYS A 222 18.33 -3.50 2.10
CA CYS A 222 17.76 -2.21 2.44
C CYS A 222 16.62 -2.37 3.45
N ALA A 223 16.57 -1.51 4.46
CA ALA A 223 15.52 -1.45 5.47
C ALA A 223 14.14 -1.17 4.86
N VAL A 224 13.07 -1.42 5.63
CA VAL A 224 11.77 -0.78 5.36
C VAL A 224 11.99 0.72 5.44
N THR A 225 11.54 1.48 4.45
CA THR A 225 11.94 2.88 4.28
C THR A 225 10.72 3.80 4.28
N LEU A 226 10.73 4.85 5.08
CA LEU A 226 9.71 5.90 5.08
C LEU A 226 10.33 7.18 4.51
N LEU A 227 9.97 7.56 3.29
CA LEU A 227 10.49 8.72 2.58
C LEU A 227 9.47 9.87 2.64
N PHE A 228 9.42 10.56 3.77
CA PHE A 228 8.47 11.62 4.07
C PHE A 228 8.94 12.97 3.53
N GLY A 229 9.04 13.02 2.20
CA GLY A 229 9.30 14.24 1.45
C GLY A 229 8.41 14.36 0.22
N CYS A 230 8.35 15.58 -0.33
CA CYS A 230 7.58 15.89 -1.53
C CYS A 230 8.06 15.09 -2.74
N SER A 231 7.13 14.52 -3.51
CA SER A 231 7.44 13.75 -4.73
C SER A 231 8.45 12.60 -4.54
N SER A 232 8.63 12.09 -3.32
CA SER A 232 9.62 11.04 -2.99
C SER A 232 9.40 9.70 -3.70
N GLY A 233 8.14 9.42 -4.06
CA GLY A 233 7.70 8.21 -4.77
C GLY A 233 7.40 8.45 -6.24
N ARG A 234 7.69 9.64 -6.76
CA ARG A 234 7.38 10.02 -8.14
C ARG A 234 8.34 9.34 -9.12
N LEU A 235 7.75 8.68 -10.12
CA LEU A 235 8.46 8.11 -11.25
C LEU A 235 8.30 9.05 -12.46
N LYS A 236 9.43 9.54 -12.97
CA LYS A 236 9.48 10.43 -14.15
C LYS A 236 9.39 9.58 -15.41
N LEU A 237 8.41 9.89 -16.25
CA LEU A 237 8.27 9.25 -17.56
C LEU A 237 9.47 9.58 -18.45
N GLY A 238 9.99 8.56 -19.14
CA GLY A 238 11.04 8.69 -20.15
C GLY A 238 10.50 8.72 -21.58
N GLY A 239 9.19 8.92 -21.76
CA GLY A 239 8.53 8.72 -23.06
C GLY A 239 8.53 7.24 -23.45
N GLU A 240 9.26 6.91 -24.52
CA GLU A 240 9.44 5.51 -24.94
C GLU A 240 10.29 4.71 -23.94
N PHE A 241 11.20 5.36 -23.22
CA PHE A 241 12.04 4.72 -22.20
C PHE A 241 11.28 4.43 -20.91
N ASP A 242 11.83 3.48 -20.15
CA ASP A 242 11.32 3.13 -18.82
C ASP A 242 11.35 4.32 -17.86
N PRO A 243 10.36 4.39 -16.95
CA PRO A 243 10.28 5.45 -15.99
C PRO A 243 11.46 5.41 -15.01
N SER A 244 11.89 6.58 -14.56
CA SER A 244 13.03 6.72 -13.66
C SER A 244 12.65 7.45 -12.37
N GLY A 245 13.19 6.97 -11.25
CA GLY A 245 13.08 7.63 -9.96
C GLY A 245 13.92 6.90 -8.92
N ILE A 246 14.27 7.61 -7.85
CA ILE A 246 15.12 7.04 -6.83
C ILE A 246 14.46 5.86 -6.11
N ILE A 247 13.12 5.83 -6.05
CA ILE A 247 12.34 4.73 -5.45
C ILE A 247 12.72 3.35 -6.01
N LEU A 248 13.01 3.26 -7.32
CA LEU A 248 13.47 2.01 -7.95
C LEU A 248 14.80 1.52 -7.38
N SER A 249 15.65 2.43 -6.89
CA SER A 249 16.96 2.10 -6.33
C SER A 249 16.82 1.43 -4.97
N TYR A 250 15.90 1.93 -4.14
CA TYR A 250 15.53 1.29 -2.87
C TYR A 250 14.89 -0.09 -3.09
N LEU A 251 14.03 -0.21 -4.10
CA LEU A 251 13.45 -1.51 -4.47
C LEU A 251 14.52 -2.49 -4.98
N LEU A 252 15.43 -2.03 -5.84
CA LEU A 252 16.54 -2.86 -6.33
C LEU A 252 17.51 -3.27 -5.22
N ALA A 253 17.68 -2.43 -4.21
CA ALA A 253 18.45 -2.71 -2.99
C ALA A 253 17.77 -3.70 -2.03
N GLY A 254 16.60 -4.23 -2.39
CA GLY A 254 15.89 -5.21 -1.57
C GLY A 254 14.99 -4.63 -0.47
N SER A 255 14.63 -3.35 -0.50
CA SER A 255 13.76 -2.75 0.53
C SER A 255 12.40 -3.45 0.58
N PRO A 256 11.96 -4.02 1.73
CA PRO A 256 10.72 -4.81 1.82
C PRO A 256 9.47 -3.99 1.48
N ALA A 257 9.41 -2.78 2.02
CA ALA A 257 8.36 -1.81 1.79
C ALA A 257 8.90 -0.39 1.91
N ILE A 258 8.35 0.51 1.08
CA ILE A 258 8.72 1.91 1.04
C ILE A 258 7.46 2.76 1.02
N VAL A 259 7.31 3.68 1.98
CA VAL A 259 6.24 4.68 1.95
C VAL A 259 6.79 5.96 1.34
N ALA A 260 6.12 6.48 0.31
CA ALA A 260 6.58 7.64 -0.43
C ALA A 260 5.39 8.42 -1.03
N ASN A 261 5.63 9.67 -1.44
CA ASN A 261 4.61 10.56 -1.99
C ASN A 261 4.70 10.66 -3.51
N LEU A 262 3.60 10.51 -4.22
CA LEU A 262 3.54 10.63 -5.69
C LEU A 262 3.79 12.06 -6.20
N TRP A 263 3.43 13.07 -5.40
CA TRP A 263 3.60 14.49 -5.71
C TRP A 263 3.88 15.30 -4.44
N ASP A 264 3.90 16.61 -4.56
CA ASP A 264 4.25 17.53 -3.47
C ASP A 264 3.12 17.65 -2.44
N VAL A 265 3.48 17.64 -1.16
CA VAL A 265 2.54 17.69 -0.03
C VAL A 265 2.83 18.90 0.86
N THR A 266 1.83 19.35 1.62
CA THR A 266 1.99 20.43 2.59
C THR A 266 2.31 19.89 3.97
N ASP A 267 3.24 20.53 4.67
CA ASP A 267 3.78 20.06 5.95
C ASP A 267 2.66 19.76 6.98
N VAL A 268 1.71 20.68 7.19
CA VAL A 268 0.73 20.56 8.28
C VAL A 268 -0.18 19.33 8.14
N ASP A 269 -0.72 19.10 6.94
CA ASP A 269 -1.69 18.02 6.69
C ASP A 269 -0.96 16.67 6.52
N PHE A 270 0.23 16.68 5.93
CA PHE A 270 1.07 15.48 5.82
C PHE A 270 1.65 15.04 7.18
N ASP A 271 1.98 15.98 8.06
CA ASP A 271 2.36 15.66 9.44
C ASP A 271 1.19 15.01 10.20
N ARG A 272 -0.07 15.37 9.90
CA ARG A 272 -1.25 14.72 10.50
C ARG A 272 -1.40 13.28 9.99
N PHE A 273 -1.23 13.07 8.68
CA PHE A 273 -1.15 11.74 8.08
C PHE A 273 -0.09 10.89 8.77
N SER A 274 1.14 11.41 8.87
CA SER A 274 2.30 10.72 9.43
C SER A 274 2.05 10.28 10.88
N LYS A 275 1.52 11.17 11.73
CA LYS A 275 1.13 10.83 13.11
C LYS A 275 0.09 9.72 13.17
N SER A 276 -0.95 9.79 12.33
CA SER A 276 -1.98 8.75 12.29
C SER A 276 -1.42 7.42 11.82
N MET A 277 -0.52 7.43 10.84
CA MET A 277 0.12 6.22 10.33
C MET A 277 0.98 5.55 11.40
N PHE A 278 1.84 6.30 12.09
CA PHE A 278 2.65 5.76 13.19
C PHE A 278 1.80 5.19 14.33
N LYS A 279 0.70 5.85 14.67
CA LYS A 279 -0.24 5.37 15.69
C LYS A 279 -0.92 4.07 15.26
N ASN A 280 -1.46 4.03 14.04
CA ASN A 280 -2.17 2.87 13.52
C ASN A 280 -1.24 1.66 13.32
N TRP A 281 0.01 1.89 12.91
CA TRP A 281 1.01 0.83 12.73
C TRP A 281 1.56 0.28 14.06
N GLY A 282 1.36 1.01 15.17
CA GLY A 282 1.80 0.60 16.50
C GLY A 282 3.20 1.08 16.89
N LEU A 283 3.80 2.00 16.11
CA LEU A 283 5.11 2.58 16.40
C LEU A 283 5.08 3.56 17.59
N THR A 284 3.88 4.04 17.95
CA THR A 284 3.65 4.89 19.13
C THR A 284 3.08 4.04 20.27
N SER A 285 3.70 4.10 21.45
CA SER A 285 3.18 3.48 22.66
C SER A 285 1.98 4.28 23.17
N ASN A 286 0.76 3.74 23.07
CA ASN A 286 -0.38 4.30 23.82
C ASN A 286 -0.36 3.74 25.25
N GLU A 287 -0.20 4.59 26.25
CA GLU A 287 -0.55 4.24 27.64
C GLU A 287 -2.08 4.32 27.89
N GLU A 288 -2.86 4.88 26.96
CA GLU A 288 -4.28 5.22 27.21
C GLU A 288 -5.34 4.39 26.45
N THR A 289 -4.96 3.40 25.63
CA THR A 289 -5.96 2.53 24.99
C THR A 289 -6.07 1.20 25.73
N PRO A 290 -7.15 0.96 26.50
CA PRO A 290 -7.33 -0.28 27.25
C PRO A 290 -7.51 -1.45 26.28
N THR A 291 -6.59 -2.42 26.37
CA THR A 291 -6.83 -3.88 26.31
C THR A 291 -8.01 -4.39 25.47
N LYS A 292 -8.17 -3.92 24.24
CA LYS A 292 -8.76 -4.70 23.15
C LYS A 292 -7.63 -5.10 22.23
N GLN A 293 -7.47 -6.41 22.00
CA GLN A 293 -6.48 -7.04 21.14
C GLN A 293 -5.99 -6.05 20.07
N LYS A 294 -4.75 -5.57 20.18
CA LYS A 294 -4.15 -4.76 19.11
C LYS A 294 -4.20 -5.62 17.87
N SER A 295 -5.08 -5.30 16.93
CA SER A 295 -5.05 -5.93 15.62
C SER A 295 -3.65 -5.71 15.05
N ASN A 296 -3.04 -6.78 14.53
CA ASN A 296 -1.72 -6.71 13.93
C ASN A 296 -1.84 -5.97 12.59
N VAL A 297 -1.77 -4.64 12.63
CA VAL A 297 -1.96 -3.78 11.46
C VAL A 297 -0.67 -3.73 10.65
N SER A 298 -0.76 -4.03 9.35
CA SER A 298 0.37 -3.90 8.43
C SER A 298 0.68 -2.43 8.13
N LEU A 299 1.89 -2.15 7.65
CA LEU A 299 2.28 -0.81 7.18
C LEU A 299 1.32 -0.29 6.08
N VAL A 300 0.86 -1.19 5.21
CA VAL A 300 -0.06 -0.87 4.11
C VAL A 300 -1.42 -0.46 4.68
N GLN A 301 -1.94 -1.24 5.63
CA GLN A 301 -3.20 -0.92 6.32
C GLN A 301 -3.08 0.40 7.11
N ALA A 302 -1.96 0.62 7.80
CA ALA A 302 -1.71 1.85 8.55
C ALA A 302 -1.72 3.09 7.65
N VAL A 303 -1.14 3.00 6.44
CA VAL A 303 -1.22 4.03 5.41
C VAL A 303 -2.67 4.24 4.96
N THR A 304 -3.41 3.18 4.62
CA THR A 304 -4.83 3.27 4.21
C THR A 304 -5.67 3.98 5.28
N LEU A 305 -5.51 3.63 6.55
CA LEU A 305 -6.21 4.27 7.66
C LEU A 305 -5.81 5.73 7.85
N ALA A 306 -4.53 6.06 7.69
CA ALA A 306 -4.02 7.41 7.86
C ALA A 306 -4.50 8.40 6.79
N ARG A 307 -4.85 7.94 5.58
CA ARG A 307 -5.43 8.83 4.54
C ARG A 307 -6.72 9.52 5.01
N LYS A 308 -7.49 8.86 5.90
CA LYS A 308 -8.80 9.36 6.37
C LYS A 308 -8.69 10.63 7.21
N VAL A 309 -7.56 10.88 7.86
CA VAL A 309 -7.39 12.05 8.75
C VAL A 309 -6.96 13.32 8.02
N CYS A 310 -6.52 13.21 6.76
CA CYS A 310 -6.14 14.37 5.96
C CYS A 310 -7.36 15.27 5.71
N ASN A 311 -7.18 16.58 5.85
CA ASN A 311 -8.20 17.56 5.50
C ASN A 311 -8.40 17.54 3.98
N LEU A 312 -7.28 17.60 3.24
CA LEU A 312 -7.27 17.50 1.80
C LEU A 312 -7.15 16.04 1.39
N LYS A 313 -8.27 15.31 1.47
CA LYS A 313 -8.34 13.85 1.23
C LYS A 313 -7.69 13.39 -0.08
N TYR A 314 -7.84 14.19 -1.13
CA TYR A 314 -7.27 13.88 -2.44
C TYR A 314 -5.90 14.50 -2.63
N LEU A 315 -5.76 15.81 -2.42
CA LEU A 315 -4.49 16.49 -2.69
C LEU A 315 -3.35 16.02 -1.78
N ILE A 316 -3.65 15.68 -0.52
CA ILE A 316 -2.65 15.19 0.44
C ILE A 316 -2.90 13.73 0.77
N GLY A 317 -4.13 13.34 1.09
CA GLY A 317 -4.42 11.96 1.49
C GLY A 317 -4.20 10.92 0.39
N SER A 318 -4.21 11.30 -0.89
CA SER A 318 -3.96 10.38 -2.01
C SER A 318 -2.51 10.38 -2.51
N ALA A 319 -1.66 11.27 -2.00
CA ALA A 319 -0.24 11.31 -2.38
C ALA A 319 0.57 10.13 -1.83
N PRO A 320 0.38 9.67 -0.56
CA PRO A 320 1.14 8.57 0.01
C PRO A 320 0.77 7.24 -0.62
N VAL A 321 1.78 6.52 -1.11
CA VAL A 321 1.69 5.17 -1.64
C VAL A 321 2.73 4.28 -0.97
N VAL A 322 2.48 2.97 -0.97
CA VAL A 322 3.42 1.96 -0.48
C VAL A 322 3.94 1.16 -1.66
N TYR A 323 5.25 1.14 -1.86
CA TYR A 323 5.90 0.21 -2.79
C TYR A 323 6.45 -0.97 -2.00
N GLY A 324 6.03 -2.20 -2.30
CA GLY A 324 6.50 -3.40 -1.59
C GLY A 324 5.39 -4.31 -1.07
N ILE A 325 5.72 -5.09 -0.04
CA ILE A 325 4.83 -6.07 0.62
C ILE A 325 4.33 -5.56 1.98
N PRO A 326 3.26 -6.14 2.55
CA PRO A 326 2.83 -5.85 3.92
C PRO A 326 3.96 -6.13 4.92
N CYS A 327 4.19 -5.19 5.83
CA CYS A 327 5.20 -5.29 6.88
C CYS A 327 4.58 -4.98 8.24
N TYR A 328 4.97 -5.72 9.28
CA TYR A 328 4.40 -5.63 10.63
C TYR A 328 5.49 -5.28 11.64
N LEU A 329 5.10 -4.67 12.75
CA LEU A 329 6.01 -4.43 13.86
C LEU A 329 6.06 -5.66 14.76
N GLN A 330 7.25 -6.03 15.23
CA GLN A 330 7.39 -7.07 16.23
C GLN A 330 6.60 -6.66 17.48
N GLY A 331 5.63 -7.47 17.88
CA GLY A 331 4.80 -7.18 19.05
C GLY A 331 5.68 -7.00 20.29
N ASN A 332 5.65 -5.81 20.90
CA ASN A 332 6.24 -5.59 22.22
C ASN A 332 5.51 -6.52 23.20
N SER A 333 6.16 -7.63 23.53
CA SER A 333 5.70 -8.59 24.54
C SER A 333 5.92 -8.02 25.93
#